data_AF-A0A7V8NUG9-F1
#
_entry.id   AF-A0A7V8NUG9-F1
#
_cell.length_a   1.000
_cell.length_b   1.000
_cell.length_c   1.000
_cell.angle_alpha   90.00
_cell.angle_beta   90.00
_cell.angle_gamma   90.00
#
_symmetry.space_group_name_H-M   'P 1'
#
loop_
_entity.id
_entity.type
_entity.pdbx_description
1 polymer ?
#
loop_
_entity_poly.entity_id
_entity_poly.type
_entity_poly.pdbx_seq_one_letter_code
_entity_poly.pdbx_strand_id
1 'polypeptide(L)'
;ALVTSLCERIALEVRHLQRTEVREAEEYFSKGQKGSSAMPHKRNPVTSEQICGLARVVRANAQAAFEDIALWHERDISHSSVERVILPDSTILADYLLGKTTQLVDKLLVYPDRMRRNLEMTRGLVFSGQLLLDLAAAGMLREQAYHLVQGHAMRAWEQEGDFRAAVEADPEIRAVMKPDQIAQAFSLERQLRNVDQIFRQVFG
;
A
#
# COMPACT_ATOMS: atom_id res chain seq x y z
N ALA A 1 21.73 3.52 -3.67
CA ALA A 1 20.54 3.94 -4.42
C ALA A 1 19.36 2.96 -4.31
N LEU A 2 19.49 1.68 -4.70
CA LEU A 2 18.36 0.73 -4.66
C LEU A 2 17.82 0.49 -3.25
N VAL A 3 18.70 0.24 -2.27
CA VAL A 3 18.32 0.04 -0.86
C VAL A 3 17.57 1.25 -0.31
N THR A 4 18.03 2.47 -0.58
CA THR A 4 17.37 3.68 -0.10
C THR A 4 16.03 3.94 -0.81
N SER A 5 15.87 3.49 -2.07
CA SER A 5 14.57 3.48 -2.74
C SER A 5 13.57 2.50 -2.11
N LEU A 6 14.05 1.36 -1.57
CA LEU A 6 13.21 0.47 -0.77
C LEU A 6 12.75 1.16 0.52
N CYS A 7 13.65 1.88 1.21
CA CYS A 7 13.28 2.68 2.38
C CYS A 7 12.21 3.72 2.03
N GLU A 8 12.34 4.41 0.89
CA GLU A 8 11.31 5.33 0.40
C GLU A 8 9.98 4.64 0.11
N ARG A 9 9.99 3.44 -0.48
CA ARG A 9 8.75 2.69 -0.73
C ARG A 9 7.99 2.41 0.56
N ILE A 10 8.69 1.97 1.61
CA ILE A 10 8.10 1.71 2.93
C ILE A 10 7.56 3.02 3.55
N ALA A 11 8.38 4.08 3.54
CA ALA A 11 8.00 5.38 4.07
C ALA A 11 6.80 6.00 3.32
N LEU A 12 6.76 5.87 1.99
CA LEU A 12 5.65 6.34 1.17
C LEU A 12 4.34 5.63 1.55
N GLU A 13 4.39 4.33 1.79
CA GLU A 13 3.22 3.57 2.24
C GLU A 13 2.74 4.06 3.61
N VAL A 14 3.64 4.27 4.57
CA VAL A 14 3.27 4.84 5.89
C VAL A 14 2.60 6.20 5.73
N ARG A 15 3.09 7.06 4.83
CA ARG A 15 2.45 8.36 4.55
C ARG A 15 1.03 8.19 4.01
N HIS A 16 0.78 7.21 3.15
CA HIS A 16 -0.55 6.92 2.63
C HIS A 16 -1.51 6.40 3.71
N LEU A 17 -1.03 5.48 4.56
CA LEU A 17 -1.80 4.88 5.65
C LEU A 17 -2.11 5.89 6.77
N GLN A 18 -1.26 6.89 6.98
CA GLN A 18 -1.45 7.93 8.01
C GLN A 18 -2.31 9.12 7.56
N ARG A 19 -2.75 9.18 6.29
CA ARG A 19 -3.69 10.22 5.84
C ARG A 19 -4.96 10.20 6.69
N THR A 20 -5.53 11.37 6.96
CA THR A 20 -6.68 11.55 7.87
C THR A 20 -7.87 10.68 7.49
N GLU A 21 -8.12 10.49 6.19
CA GLU A 21 -9.22 9.70 5.65
C GLU A 21 -8.99 8.20 5.84
N VAL A 22 -7.72 7.75 5.79
CA VAL A 22 -7.32 6.34 5.87
C VAL A 22 -7.08 5.94 7.33
N ARG A 23 -6.02 6.48 7.93
CA ARG A 23 -5.60 6.30 9.33
C ARG A 23 -5.45 4.85 9.79
N GLU A 24 -4.93 3.99 8.93
CA GLU A 24 -4.69 2.57 9.21
C GLU A 24 -3.38 2.33 9.96
N ALA A 25 -2.42 3.24 9.81
CA ALA A 25 -1.19 3.25 10.57
C ALA A 25 -0.76 4.68 10.90
N GLU A 26 0.08 4.85 11.91
CA GLU A 26 0.61 6.15 12.33
C GLU A 26 2.02 6.01 12.89
N GLU A 27 2.93 6.91 12.48
CA GLU A 27 4.24 7.05 13.10
C GLU A 27 4.12 7.29 14.60
N TYR A 28 4.99 6.63 15.37
CA TYR A 28 5.01 6.85 16.81
C TYR A 28 5.28 8.31 17.15
N PHE A 29 4.32 8.91 17.86
CA PHE A 29 4.41 10.28 18.34
C PHE A 29 4.82 10.30 19.81
N SER A 30 6.06 10.72 20.07
CA SER A 30 6.62 10.69 21.43
C SER A 30 5.98 11.73 22.36
N LYS A 31 5.92 11.42 23.66
CA LYS A 31 5.37 12.35 24.67
C LYS A 31 6.20 13.64 24.68
N GLY A 32 5.55 14.78 24.41
CA GLY A 32 6.19 16.09 24.33
C GLY A 32 6.65 16.51 22.93
N GLN A 33 6.54 15.63 21.93
CA GLN A 33 6.73 16.01 20.53
C GLN A 33 5.66 17.04 20.12
N LYS A 34 6.07 18.04 19.33
CA LYS A 34 5.15 19.02 18.74
C LYS A 34 4.96 18.65 17.27
N GLY A 35 3.71 18.35 16.87
CA GLY A 35 3.40 18.00 15.48
C GLY A 35 3.13 19.23 14.59
N SER A 36 2.82 20.37 15.20
CA SER A 36 2.71 21.69 14.56
C SER A 36 2.86 22.79 15.61
N SER A 37 3.30 23.98 15.20
CA SER A 37 3.37 25.16 16.06
C SER A 37 1.98 25.70 16.46
N ALA A 38 0.95 25.47 15.62
CA ALA A 38 -0.37 26.07 15.79
C ALA A 38 -1.51 25.05 15.97
N MET A 39 -1.32 23.79 15.57
CA MET A 39 -2.37 22.76 15.59
C MET A 39 -1.98 21.59 16.50
N PRO A 40 -2.45 21.56 17.76
CA PRO A 40 -2.07 20.53 18.74
C PRO A 40 -2.47 19.10 18.37
N HIS A 41 -3.48 18.93 17.51
CA HIS A 41 -3.97 17.63 17.06
C HIS A 41 -3.17 17.06 15.88
N LYS A 42 -2.28 17.85 15.25
CA LYS A 42 -1.64 17.46 14.00
C LYS A 42 -0.57 16.40 14.25
N ARG A 43 -0.74 15.22 13.65
CA ARG A 43 0.23 14.11 13.68
C ARG A 43 0.71 13.82 12.26
N ASN A 44 1.90 14.30 11.91
CA ASN A 44 2.46 14.18 10.57
C ASN A 44 3.47 13.03 10.50
N PRO A 45 3.55 12.31 9.37
CA PRO A 45 4.56 11.29 9.13
C PRO A 45 5.91 11.91 8.74
N VAL A 46 6.48 12.74 9.64
CA VAL A 46 7.68 13.54 9.33
C VAL A 46 8.91 12.68 9.07
N THR A 47 9.01 11.52 9.72
CA THR A 47 10.14 10.60 9.55
C THR A 47 10.09 9.99 8.16
N SER A 48 8.91 9.56 7.73
CA SER A 48 8.68 9.01 6.41
C SER A 48 8.91 10.05 5.31
N GLU A 49 8.43 11.29 5.50
CA GLU A 49 8.70 12.40 4.58
C GLU A 49 10.20 12.67 4.44
N GLN A 50 10.95 12.64 5.55
CA GLN A 50 12.40 12.77 5.55
C GLN A 50 13.08 11.62 4.81
N ILE A 51 12.66 10.37 5.04
CA ILE A 51 13.17 9.19 4.35
C ILE A 51 12.99 9.33 2.83
N CYS A 52 11.79 9.69 2.38
CA CYS A 52 11.53 9.92 0.95
C CYS A 52 12.44 11.01 0.37
N GLY A 53 12.64 12.12 1.10
CA GLY A 53 13.48 13.23 0.65
C GLY A 53 14.94 12.83 0.45
N LEU A 54 15.54 12.20 1.46
CA LEU A 54 16.97 11.82 1.42
C LEU A 54 17.23 10.64 0.47
N ALA A 55 16.27 9.74 0.28
CA ALA A 55 16.39 8.68 -0.72
C ALA A 55 16.58 9.22 -2.16
N ARG A 56 16.00 10.39 -2.46
CA ARG A 56 16.19 11.09 -3.75
C ARG A 56 17.63 11.56 -3.94
N VAL A 57 18.27 12.06 -2.88
CA VAL A 57 19.68 12.49 -2.92
C VAL A 57 20.58 11.30 -3.26
N VAL A 58 20.40 10.16 -2.58
CA VAL A 58 21.20 8.96 -2.85
C VAL A 58 20.99 8.42 -4.28
N ARG A 59 19.80 8.58 -4.86
CA ARG A 59 19.57 8.27 -6.28
C ARG A 59 20.25 9.27 -7.22
N ALA A 60 20.20 10.57 -6.91
CA ALA A 60 20.89 11.58 -7.71
C ALA A 60 22.41 11.34 -7.75
N ASN A 61 23.00 10.96 -6.61
CA ASN A 61 24.43 10.61 -6.53
C ASN A 61 24.80 9.40 -7.41
N ALA A 62 23.87 8.47 -7.65
CA ALA A 62 24.13 7.33 -8.55
C ALA A 62 24.26 7.77 -10.01
N GLN A 63 23.59 8.84 -10.43
CA GLN A 63 23.76 9.40 -11.77
C GLN A 63 25.19 9.93 -11.96
N ALA A 64 25.71 10.67 -10.98
CA ALA A 64 27.10 11.14 -11.01
C ALA A 64 28.10 9.97 -11.07
N ALA A 65 27.86 8.89 -10.32
CA ALA A 65 28.69 7.69 -10.39
C ALA A 65 28.66 7.00 -11.77
N PHE A 66 27.55 7.07 -12.52
CA PHE A 66 27.49 6.56 -13.88
C PHE A 66 28.32 7.41 -14.86
N GLU A 67 28.37 8.72 -14.64
CA GLU A 67 29.15 9.64 -15.47
C GLU A 67 30.67 9.45 -15.26
N ASP A 68 31.09 8.95 -14.10
CA ASP A 68 32.50 8.64 -13.79
C ASP A 68 33.06 7.39 -14.53
N ILE A 69 32.26 6.66 -15.32
CA ILE A 69 32.67 5.40 -15.96
C ILE A 69 33.59 5.61 -17.16
N ALA A 70 33.30 6.58 -18.01
CA ALA A 70 33.94 6.73 -19.32
C ALA A 70 35.25 7.54 -19.26
N LEU A 71 36.20 7.07 -18.45
CA LEU A 71 37.52 7.69 -18.29
C LEU A 71 38.39 7.55 -19.56
N TRP A 72 39.32 8.47 -19.75
CA TRP A 72 40.19 8.50 -20.93
C TRP A 72 41.36 7.51 -20.81
N HIS A 73 41.49 6.61 -21.80
CA HIS A 73 42.58 5.63 -21.94
C HIS A 73 42.84 4.81 -20.65
N GLU A 74 44.06 4.84 -20.10
CA GLU A 74 44.40 4.11 -18.87
C GLU A 74 43.78 4.72 -17.60
N ARG A 75 43.53 6.04 -17.60
CA ARG A 75 42.78 6.81 -16.59
C ARG A 75 42.93 8.33 -16.75
N ASP A 76 41.90 9.07 -16.36
CA ASP A 76 41.99 10.45 -15.90
C ASP A 76 41.50 10.58 -14.44
N ILE A 77 41.55 11.78 -13.85
CA ILE A 77 41.29 12.00 -12.42
C ILE A 77 39.96 12.71 -12.12
N SER A 78 39.10 12.92 -13.13
CA SER A 78 37.83 13.67 -13.00
C SER A 78 36.90 13.05 -11.93
N HIS A 79 36.76 11.73 -11.92
CA HIS A 79 36.00 10.97 -10.90
C HIS A 79 36.38 11.32 -9.46
N SER A 80 37.64 11.68 -9.21
CA SER A 80 38.15 11.87 -7.85
C SER A 80 37.47 13.04 -7.11
N SER A 81 37.10 14.14 -7.79
CA SER A 81 36.40 15.26 -7.14
C SER A 81 34.93 14.92 -6.87
N VAL A 82 34.29 14.15 -7.77
CA VAL A 82 32.92 13.65 -7.63
C VAL A 82 32.82 12.66 -6.48
N GLU A 83 33.70 11.66 -6.44
CA GLU A 83 33.75 10.60 -5.42
C GLU A 83 33.95 11.14 -4.00
N ARG A 84 34.70 12.24 -3.84
CA ARG A 84 34.86 12.92 -2.53
C ARG A 84 33.54 13.43 -1.95
N VAL A 85 32.53 13.65 -2.78
CA VAL A 85 31.19 14.05 -2.36
C VAL A 85 30.29 12.82 -2.32
N ILE A 86 30.14 12.12 -3.45
CA ILE A 86 29.08 11.13 -3.59
C ILE A 86 29.31 9.87 -2.76
N LEU A 87 30.56 9.46 -2.51
CA LEU A 87 30.83 8.26 -1.72
C LEU A 87 30.50 8.44 -0.23
N PRO A 88 31.05 9.45 0.49
CA PRO A 88 30.69 9.66 1.89
C PRO A 88 29.21 10.00 2.04
N ASP A 89 28.66 10.90 1.21
CA ASP A 89 27.25 11.31 1.33
C ASP A 89 26.31 10.12 1.13
N SER A 90 26.56 9.29 0.11
CA SER A 90 25.67 8.16 -0.19
C SER A 90 25.74 7.07 0.88
N THR A 91 26.92 6.79 1.42
CA THR A 91 27.10 5.75 2.46
C THR A 91 26.53 6.19 3.80
N ILE A 92 26.80 7.43 4.22
CA ILE A 92 26.24 8.01 5.45
C ILE A 92 24.72 8.08 5.36
N LEU A 93 24.17 8.56 4.24
CA LEU A 93 22.72 8.62 4.06
C LEU A 93 22.08 7.23 4.01
N ALA A 94 22.72 6.24 3.39
CA ALA A 94 22.20 4.87 3.38
C ALA A 94 22.11 4.28 4.79
N ASP A 95 23.16 4.43 5.61
CA ASP A 95 23.18 3.99 7.01
C ASP A 95 22.08 4.70 7.83
N TYR A 96 22.04 6.04 7.75
CA TYR A 96 21.03 6.84 8.43
C TYR A 96 19.60 6.42 8.06
N LEU A 97 19.33 6.23 6.77
CA LEU A 97 18.01 5.85 6.28
C LEU A 97 17.61 4.44 6.69
N LEU A 98 18.55 3.49 6.69
CA LEU A 98 18.28 2.14 7.20
C LEU A 98 17.91 2.19 8.68
N GLY A 99 18.70 2.86 9.51
CA GLY A 99 18.41 3.03 10.94
C GLY A 99 17.08 3.72 11.20
N LYS A 100 16.75 4.77 10.44
CA LYS A 100 15.46 5.47 10.52
C LYS A 100 14.29 4.58 10.11
N THR A 101 14.41 3.85 9.01
CA THR A 101 13.35 2.94 8.53
C THR A 101 13.12 1.80 9.52
N THR A 102 14.18 1.22 10.11
CA THR A 102 14.04 0.20 11.15
C THR A 102 13.26 0.72 12.36
N GLN A 103 13.63 1.89 12.89
CA GLN A 103 12.93 2.50 14.03
C GLN A 103 11.48 2.87 13.70
N LEU A 104 11.23 3.33 12.47
CA LEU A 104 9.89 3.64 11.97
C LEU A 104 8.99 2.40 12.01
N VAL A 105 9.46 1.28 11.47
CA VAL A 105 8.71 0.03 11.41
C VAL A 105 8.53 -0.58 12.80
N ASP A 106 9.59 -0.59 13.63
CA ASP A 106 9.57 -1.15 14.99
C ASP A 106 8.52 -0.48 15.90
N LYS A 107 8.31 0.83 15.73
CA LYS A 107 7.40 1.61 16.58
C LYS A 107 6.08 1.96 15.90
N LEU A 108 5.84 1.49 14.68
CA LEU A 108 4.67 1.86 13.89
C LEU A 108 3.38 1.45 14.64
N LEU A 109 2.47 2.41 14.83
CA LEU A 109 1.16 2.12 15.39
C LEU A 109 0.25 1.63 14.27
N VAL A 110 -0.39 0.48 14.45
CA VAL A 110 -1.31 -0.12 13.48
C VAL A 110 -2.72 -0.15 14.08
N TYR A 111 -3.73 0.15 13.26
CA TYR A 111 -5.14 0.22 13.68
C TYR A 111 -6.03 -0.79 12.93
N PRO A 112 -6.05 -2.07 13.35
CA PRO A 112 -6.82 -3.12 12.66
C PRO A 112 -8.31 -2.80 12.54
N ASP A 113 -8.92 -2.18 13.55
CA ASP A 113 -10.34 -1.82 13.49
C ASP A 113 -10.62 -0.71 12.46
N ARG A 114 -9.65 0.18 12.24
CA ARG A 114 -9.74 1.20 11.18
C ARG A 114 -9.59 0.55 9.81
N MET A 115 -8.67 -0.40 9.64
CA MET A 115 -8.52 -1.18 8.41
C MET A 115 -9.82 -1.91 8.05
N ARG A 116 -10.44 -2.59 9.02
CA ARG A 116 -11.75 -3.24 8.83
C ARG A 116 -12.82 -2.24 8.43
N ARG A 117 -12.91 -1.11 9.13
CA ARG A 117 -13.89 -0.06 8.77
C ARG A 117 -13.67 0.47 7.36
N ASN A 118 -12.41 0.64 6.95
CA ASN A 118 -12.06 1.13 5.62
C ASN A 118 -12.45 0.14 4.52
N LEU A 119 -12.24 -1.16 4.74
CA LEU A 119 -12.70 -2.21 3.85
C LEU A 119 -14.24 -2.14 3.63
N GLU A 120 -14.99 -1.94 4.71
CA GLU A 120 -16.45 -1.83 4.67
C GLU A 120 -16.97 -0.50 4.10
N MET A 121 -16.12 0.51 3.86
CA MET A 121 -16.56 1.81 3.32
C MET A 121 -17.22 1.69 1.95
N THR A 122 -16.85 0.66 1.18
CA THR A 122 -17.43 0.39 -0.14
C THR A 122 -18.64 -0.54 -0.09
N ARG A 123 -19.11 -0.90 1.12
CA ARG A 123 -20.33 -1.69 1.37
C ARG A 123 -20.43 -2.95 0.51
N GLY A 124 -19.33 -3.69 0.43
CA GLY A 124 -19.24 -4.97 -0.28
C GLY A 124 -18.83 -4.90 -1.75
N LEU A 125 -18.66 -3.71 -2.36
CA LEU A 125 -18.26 -3.58 -3.76
C LEU A 125 -16.92 -4.24 -4.10
N VAL A 126 -16.00 -4.29 -3.13
CA VAL A 126 -14.70 -4.99 -3.26
C VAL A 126 -14.84 -6.48 -3.61
N PHE A 127 -16.01 -7.09 -3.37
CA PHE A 127 -16.29 -8.49 -3.68
C PHE A 127 -16.94 -8.71 -5.05
N SER A 128 -17.25 -7.64 -5.80
CA SER A 128 -17.93 -7.73 -7.11
C SER A 128 -17.24 -8.66 -8.10
N GLY A 129 -15.90 -8.61 -8.18
CA GLY A 129 -15.13 -9.50 -9.05
C GLY A 129 -15.25 -10.97 -8.67
N GLN A 130 -15.28 -11.29 -7.36
CA GLN A 130 -15.46 -12.66 -6.89
C GLN A 130 -16.89 -13.15 -7.16
N LEU A 131 -17.89 -12.32 -6.91
CA LEU A 131 -19.29 -12.64 -7.19
C LEU A 131 -19.50 -12.96 -8.67
N LEU A 132 -18.91 -12.19 -9.58
CA LEU A 132 -18.99 -12.45 -11.02
C LEU A 132 -18.44 -13.84 -11.38
N LEU A 133 -17.28 -14.20 -10.84
CA LEU A 133 -16.67 -15.50 -11.08
C LEU A 133 -17.54 -16.64 -10.52
N ASP A 134 -18.13 -16.45 -9.35
CA ASP A 134 -19.00 -17.44 -8.71
C ASP A 134 -20.31 -17.63 -9.49
N LEU A 135 -20.91 -16.55 -10.00
CA LEU A 135 -22.09 -16.61 -10.88
C LEU A 135 -21.80 -17.39 -12.16
N ALA A 136 -20.66 -17.11 -12.79
CA ALA A 136 -20.25 -17.83 -14.00
C ALA A 136 -20.01 -19.33 -13.71
N ALA A 137 -19.37 -19.65 -12.58
CA ALA A 137 -19.16 -21.02 -12.14
C ALA A 137 -20.47 -21.74 -11.79
N ALA A 138 -21.50 -21.00 -11.35
CA ALA A 138 -22.84 -21.52 -11.08
C ALA A 138 -23.69 -21.74 -12.35
N GLY A 139 -23.14 -21.48 -13.54
CA GLY A 139 -23.78 -21.74 -14.83
C GLY A 139 -24.39 -20.52 -15.53
N MET A 140 -24.23 -19.32 -14.98
CA MET A 140 -24.63 -18.08 -15.66
C MET A 140 -23.65 -17.73 -16.78
N LEU A 141 -24.15 -17.24 -17.92
CA LEU A 141 -23.27 -16.72 -18.97
C LEU A 141 -22.45 -15.54 -18.42
N ARG A 142 -21.14 -15.54 -18.68
CA ARG A 142 -20.22 -14.53 -18.13
C ARG A 142 -20.64 -13.09 -18.46
N GLU A 143 -21.14 -12.87 -19.67
CA GLU A 143 -21.62 -11.55 -20.11
C GLU A 143 -22.86 -11.11 -19.31
N GLN A 144 -23.82 -12.02 -19.07
CA GLN A 144 -24.97 -11.76 -18.22
C GLN A 144 -24.55 -11.48 -16.77
N ALA A 145 -23.64 -12.28 -16.21
CA ALA A 145 -23.11 -12.07 -14.86
C ALA A 145 -22.42 -10.70 -14.73
N TYR A 146 -21.64 -10.30 -15.75
CA TYR A 146 -21.01 -8.99 -15.80
C TYR A 146 -22.04 -7.86 -15.79
N HIS A 147 -23.06 -7.92 -16.66
CA HIS A 147 -24.10 -6.89 -16.71
C HIS A 147 -24.88 -6.77 -15.39
N LEU A 148 -25.25 -7.88 -14.77
CA LEU A 148 -25.95 -7.88 -13.49
C LEU A 148 -25.09 -7.28 -12.37
N VAL A 149 -23.86 -7.79 -12.20
CA VAL A 149 -22.94 -7.31 -11.16
C VAL A 149 -22.61 -5.84 -11.36
N GLN A 150 -22.33 -5.41 -12.59
CA GLN A 150 -22.05 -4.01 -12.91
C GLN A 150 -23.25 -3.11 -12.58
N GLY A 151 -24.47 -3.53 -12.95
CA GLY A 151 -25.69 -2.76 -12.68
C GLY A 151 -25.94 -2.56 -11.17
N HIS A 152 -25.73 -3.59 -10.37
CA HIS A 152 -25.81 -3.48 -8.90
C HIS A 152 -24.67 -2.63 -8.33
N ALA A 153 -23.45 -2.81 -8.82
CA ALA A 153 -22.29 -2.08 -8.34
C ALA A 153 -22.40 -0.58 -8.61
N MET A 154 -22.81 -0.19 -9.82
CA MET A 154 -23.01 1.21 -10.20
C MET A 154 -24.11 1.87 -9.37
N ARG A 155 -25.25 1.19 -9.17
CA ARG A 155 -26.33 1.71 -8.31
C ARG A 155 -25.87 1.90 -6.87
N ALA A 156 -25.17 0.92 -6.30
CA ALA A 156 -24.65 1.04 -4.94
C ALA A 156 -23.65 2.19 -4.79
N TRP A 157 -22.83 2.43 -5.82
CA TRP A 157 -21.89 3.55 -5.85
C TRP A 157 -22.58 4.91 -5.96
N GLU A 158 -23.53 5.07 -6.88
CA GLU A 158 -24.21 6.35 -7.14
C GLU A 158 -25.22 6.74 -6.06
N GLN A 159 -25.86 5.77 -5.43
CA GLN A 159 -26.94 5.99 -4.47
C GLN A 159 -26.50 5.77 -3.01
N GLU A 160 -25.20 5.57 -2.77
CA GLU A 160 -24.66 5.14 -1.48
C GLU A 160 -25.44 3.94 -0.91
N GLY A 161 -25.75 2.96 -1.77
CA GLY A 161 -26.50 1.76 -1.44
C GLY A 161 -25.63 0.63 -0.87
N ASP A 162 -26.27 -0.39 -0.31
CA ASP A 162 -25.59 -1.62 0.12
C ASP A 162 -25.56 -2.63 -1.04
N PHE A 163 -24.37 -2.82 -1.63
CA PHE A 163 -24.19 -3.71 -2.76
C PHE A 163 -24.51 -5.16 -2.41
N ARG A 164 -24.14 -5.60 -1.19
CA ARG A 164 -24.39 -6.96 -0.75
C ARG A 164 -25.90 -7.21 -0.61
N ALA A 165 -26.61 -6.29 0.05
CA ALA A 165 -28.06 -6.42 0.20
C ALA A 165 -28.78 -6.42 -1.16
N ALA A 166 -28.34 -5.58 -2.10
CA ALA A 166 -28.90 -5.54 -3.45
C ALA A 166 -28.72 -6.87 -4.20
N VAL A 167 -27.53 -7.48 -4.08
CA VAL A 167 -27.22 -8.79 -4.66
C VAL A 167 -28.03 -9.92 -4.01
N GLU A 168 -28.15 -9.91 -2.67
CA GLU A 168 -28.90 -10.94 -1.93
C GLU A 168 -30.41 -10.91 -2.24
N ALA A 169 -30.93 -9.75 -2.63
CA ALA A 169 -32.33 -9.55 -3.02
C ALA A 169 -32.61 -9.80 -4.52
N ASP A 170 -31.59 -9.98 -5.35
CA ASP A 170 -31.76 -10.08 -6.81
C ASP A 170 -32.28 -11.48 -7.23
N PRO A 171 -33.45 -11.56 -7.90
CA PRO A 171 -34.03 -12.84 -8.30
C PRO A 171 -33.19 -13.64 -9.30
N GLU A 172 -32.48 -12.99 -10.22
CA GLU A 172 -31.65 -13.66 -11.24
C GLU A 172 -30.41 -14.30 -10.61
N ILE A 173 -29.78 -13.60 -9.65
CA ILE A 173 -28.67 -14.13 -8.85
C ILE A 173 -29.15 -15.30 -7.98
N ARG A 174 -30.30 -15.14 -7.33
CA ARG A 174 -30.92 -16.16 -6.47
C ARG A 174 -31.38 -17.40 -7.24
N ALA A 175 -31.62 -17.29 -8.54
CA ALA A 175 -31.99 -18.42 -9.39
C ALA A 175 -30.82 -19.40 -9.60
N VAL A 176 -29.57 -18.92 -9.55
CA VAL A 176 -28.36 -19.72 -9.80
C VAL A 176 -27.51 -19.97 -8.55
N MET A 177 -27.60 -19.10 -7.53
CA MET A 177 -26.82 -19.22 -6.30
C MET A 177 -27.71 -19.22 -5.05
N LYS A 178 -27.44 -20.17 -4.15
CA LYS A 178 -28.05 -20.26 -2.81
C LYS A 178 -27.51 -19.17 -1.87
N PRO A 179 -28.24 -18.80 -0.80
CA PRO A 179 -27.78 -17.79 0.16
C PRO A 179 -26.37 -18.04 0.70
N ASP A 180 -26.03 -19.29 1.05
CA ASP A 180 -24.69 -19.62 1.56
C ASP A 180 -23.59 -19.42 0.51
N GLN A 181 -23.89 -19.68 -0.77
CA GLN A 181 -22.95 -19.46 -1.86
C GLN A 181 -22.72 -17.97 -2.10
N ILE A 182 -23.78 -17.15 -2.00
CA ILE A 182 -23.67 -15.69 -2.07
C ILE A 182 -22.85 -15.20 -0.88
N ALA A 183 -23.15 -15.63 0.34
CA ALA A 183 -22.40 -15.25 1.54
C ALA A 183 -20.90 -15.58 1.40
N GLN A 184 -20.57 -16.73 0.80
CA GLN A 184 -19.18 -17.12 0.56
C GLN A 184 -18.46 -16.21 -0.46
N ALA A 185 -19.17 -15.63 -1.44
CA ALA A 185 -18.59 -14.67 -2.38
C ALA A 185 -18.13 -13.38 -1.68
N PHE A 186 -18.78 -13.02 -0.56
CA PHE A 186 -18.44 -11.87 0.29
C PHE A 186 -17.52 -12.24 1.48
N SER A 187 -16.97 -13.46 1.52
CA SER A 187 -16.11 -13.89 2.63
C SER A 187 -14.66 -13.42 2.47
N LEU A 188 -14.15 -12.73 3.50
CA LEU A 188 -12.74 -12.38 3.62
C LEU A 188 -11.82 -13.60 3.77
N GLU A 189 -12.27 -14.66 4.44
CA GLU A 189 -11.47 -15.86 4.67
C GLU A 189 -11.01 -16.47 3.34
N ARG A 190 -11.87 -16.42 2.32
CA ARG A 190 -11.52 -16.86 0.97
C ARG A 190 -10.34 -16.07 0.40
N GLN A 191 -10.26 -14.76 0.65
CA GLN A 191 -9.16 -13.91 0.17
C GLN A 191 -7.88 -14.12 1.01
N LEU A 192 -8.03 -14.47 2.28
CA LEU A 192 -6.92 -14.67 3.20
C LEU A 192 -6.40 -16.12 3.24
N ARG A 193 -7.03 -17.06 2.53
CA ARG A 193 -6.71 -18.50 2.56
C ARG A 193 -5.25 -18.87 2.27
N ASN A 194 -4.53 -18.01 1.54
CA ASN A 194 -3.13 -18.27 1.15
C ASN A 194 -2.10 -17.55 2.03
N VAL A 195 -2.53 -16.80 3.05
CA VAL A 195 -1.61 -16.05 3.93
C VAL A 195 -0.58 -16.98 4.58
N ASP A 196 -1.01 -18.10 5.16
CA ASP A 196 -0.11 -19.06 5.82
C ASP A 196 0.87 -19.73 4.84
N GLN A 197 0.46 -19.92 3.58
CA GLN A 197 1.37 -20.44 2.55
C GLN A 197 2.45 -19.42 2.21
N ILE A 198 2.08 -18.15 2.05
CA ILE A 198 3.02 -17.06 1.75
C ILE A 198 4.01 -16.88 2.91
N PHE A 199 3.53 -16.88 4.15
CA PHE A 199 4.40 -16.77 5.34
C PHE A 199 5.42 -17.90 5.40
N ARG A 200 5.01 -19.16 5.16
CA ARG A 200 5.93 -20.31 5.08
C ARG A 200 6.97 -20.18 3.97
N GLN A 201 6.59 -19.64 2.82
CA GLN A 201 7.54 -19.44 1.71
C GLN A 201 8.60 -18.38 2.03
N VAL A 202 8.25 -17.35 2.80
CA VAL A 202 9.13 -16.22 3.10
C VAL A 202 10.00 -16.46 4.33
N PHE A 203 9.44 -17.09 5.38
CA PHE A 203 10.09 -17.19 6.69
C PHE A 203 10.52 -18.62 7.09
N GLY A 204 10.15 -19.65 6.30
CA GLY A 204 10.38 -21.07 6.62
C GLY A 204 9.29 -21.68 7.49
#